data_AF-A0A7Y0AD10-F1
#
_entry.id   AF-A0A7Y0AD10-F1
#
_cell.length_a   1.000
_cell.length_b   1.000
_cell.length_c   1.000
_cell.angle_alpha   90.00
_cell.angle_beta   90.00
_cell.angle_gamma   90.00
#
_symmetry.space_group_name_H-M   'P 1'
#
loop_
_entity.id
_entity.type
_entity.pdbx_description
1 polymer ?
#
loop_
_entity_poly.entity_id
_entity_poly.type
_entity_poly.pdbx_seq_one_letter_code
_entity_poly.pdbx_strand_id
1 'polypeptide(L)'
;MALYSYGIGGQERKLDNASEAISDIPLNRTLLVQKLTTATPLRPQIVEGLKTPEAVFAHFKPEVAVEFQDADGAVVPEKLHFASLGDFGKKGIINQSDFLRGLAAETDDLNKLLRQLKSNKILKAALENPETKAAFLSAIQAMMDELA
;
A
#
# COMPACT_ATOMS: atom_id res chain seq x y z
N MET A 1 -15.39 6.01 88.43
CA MET A 1 -15.70 5.05 87.35
C MET A 1 -14.69 5.31 86.23
N ALA A 2 -13.64 4.51 86.20
CA ALA A 2 -12.52 4.65 85.28
C ALA A 2 -12.82 3.87 84.00
N LEU A 3 -12.49 4.44 82.85
CA LEU A 3 -12.12 3.71 81.64
C LEU A 3 -11.05 4.56 80.93
N TYR A 4 -9.81 4.45 81.40
CA TYR A 4 -8.64 4.84 80.63
C TYR A 4 -8.45 3.81 79.52
N SER A 5 -8.58 4.23 78.26
CA SER A 5 -8.07 3.47 77.12
C SER A 5 -6.62 3.86 76.93
N TYR A 6 -5.72 3.01 77.43
CA TYR A 6 -4.28 3.09 77.21
C TYR A 6 -3.97 2.41 75.87
N GLY A 7 -3.56 3.19 74.87
CA GLY A 7 -3.18 2.69 73.55
C GLY A 7 -1.93 3.43 73.06
N ILE A 8 -0.78 2.78 73.18
CA ILE A 8 0.51 3.27 72.70
C ILE A 8 0.58 3.05 71.19
N GLY A 9 0.89 4.11 70.45
CA GLY A 9 1.56 4.01 69.15
C GLY A 9 0.68 3.74 67.93
N GLY A 10 0.50 4.78 67.12
CA GLY A 10 0.00 4.70 65.74
C GLY A 10 -1.31 5.46 65.52
N GLN A 11 -1.23 6.63 64.88
CA GLN A 11 -2.38 7.15 64.15
C GLN A 11 -2.56 6.29 62.91
N GLU A 12 -3.71 5.65 62.77
CA GLU A 12 -4.08 5.04 61.49
C GLU A 12 -4.18 6.19 60.48
N ARG A 13 -3.18 6.32 59.60
CA ARG A 13 -3.41 7.04 58.36
C ARG A 13 -4.44 6.23 57.62
N LYS A 14 -5.68 6.73 57.56
CA LYS A 14 -6.59 6.29 56.51
C LYS A 14 -5.78 6.43 55.23
N LEU A 15 -5.51 5.32 54.58
CA LEU A 15 -5.11 5.33 53.19
C LEU A 15 -6.28 6.01 52.49
N ASP A 16 -6.21 7.33 52.35
CA ASP A 16 -7.12 8.14 51.55
C ASP A 16 -6.99 7.57 50.15
N ASN A 17 -7.81 6.54 49.90
CA ASN A 17 -8.04 5.85 48.65
C ASN A 17 -6.88 6.05 47.65
N ALA A 18 -5.67 5.65 48.04
CA ALA A 18 -4.51 5.67 47.15
C ALA A 18 -4.56 4.46 46.20
N SER A 19 -5.78 3.99 45.90
CA SER A 19 -6.06 3.63 44.53
C SER A 19 -5.95 4.96 43.78
N GLU A 20 -4.81 5.23 43.14
CA GLU A 20 -4.85 5.97 41.89
C GLU A 20 -5.90 5.26 41.05
N ALA A 21 -7.15 5.66 41.23
CA ALA A 21 -8.27 5.10 40.55
C ALA A 21 -7.96 5.44 39.12
N ILE A 22 -7.43 4.45 38.39
CA ILE A 22 -7.32 4.48 36.94
C ILE A 22 -8.68 4.96 36.51
N SER A 23 -8.74 6.24 36.17
CA SER A 23 -10.00 6.96 36.13
C SER A 23 -10.79 6.25 35.05
N ASP A 24 -11.92 5.68 35.47
CA ASP A 24 -12.83 4.81 34.73
C ASP A 24 -12.58 4.93 33.22
N ILE A 25 -11.72 4.07 32.66
CA ILE A 25 -11.35 4.17 31.24
C ILE A 25 -12.66 3.94 30.50
N PRO A 26 -13.15 4.91 29.71
CA PRO A 26 -14.44 4.75 29.06
C PRO A 26 -14.38 3.50 28.20
N LEU A 27 -15.19 2.49 28.56
CA LEU A 27 -15.20 1.16 27.93
C LEU A 27 -15.55 1.21 26.43
N ASN A 28 -15.97 2.38 25.95
CA ASN A 28 -16.30 2.69 24.56
C ASN A 28 -15.16 3.39 23.78
N ARG A 29 -13.92 3.32 24.26
CA ARG A 29 -12.75 3.84 23.54
C ARG A 29 -11.85 2.71 23.06
N THR A 30 -11.48 2.76 21.79
CA THR A 30 -10.51 1.84 21.18
C THR A 30 -9.18 2.57 21.01
N LEU A 31 -8.12 1.99 21.55
CA LEU A 31 -6.74 2.42 21.29
C LEU A 31 -6.13 1.50 20.24
N LEU A 32 -5.70 2.05 19.11
CA LEU A 32 -4.96 1.35 18.08
C LEU A 32 -3.51 1.85 18.07
N VAL A 33 -2.56 0.96 18.37
CA VAL A 33 -1.13 1.28 18.33
C VAL A 33 -0.48 0.46 17.22
N GLN A 34 -0.09 1.12 16.14
CA GLN A 34 0.60 0.50 15.01
C GLN A 34 1.55 1.48 14.32
N LYS A 35 2.55 0.93 13.62
CA LYS A 35 3.39 1.70 12.69
C LYS A 35 2.62 1.94 11.39
N LEU A 36 1.99 3.12 11.29
CA LEU A 36 1.16 3.50 10.14
C LEU A 36 1.93 4.19 9.00
N THR A 37 3.16 4.61 9.25
CA THR A 37 4.04 5.26 8.26
C THR A 37 5.46 4.69 8.35
N THR A 38 6.24 4.86 7.29
CA THR A 38 7.66 4.44 7.25
C THR A 38 8.52 5.28 8.20
N ALA A 39 8.20 6.57 8.35
CA ALA A 39 8.88 7.51 9.22
C ALA A 39 8.45 7.38 10.69
N THR A 40 9.39 7.05 11.57
CA THR A 40 9.15 7.02 13.02
C THR A 40 9.16 8.45 13.57
N PRO A 41 8.09 8.89 14.27
CA PRO A 41 8.07 10.22 14.86
C PRO A 41 9.05 10.30 16.05
N LEU A 42 9.67 11.47 16.25
CA LEU A 42 10.61 11.71 17.36
C LEU A 42 9.96 11.57 18.75
N ARG A 43 8.63 11.75 18.83
CA ARG A 43 7.83 11.59 20.05
C ARG A 43 6.57 10.81 19.73
N PRO A 44 6.07 9.97 20.65
CA PRO A 44 4.77 9.34 20.50
C PRO A 44 3.69 10.38 20.24
N GLN A 45 2.85 10.14 19.23
CA GLN A 45 1.71 10.98 18.90
C GLN A 45 0.43 10.22 19.23
N ILE A 46 -0.42 10.81 20.06
CA ILE A 46 -1.77 10.31 20.31
C ILE A 46 -2.69 11.10 19.39
N VAL A 47 -3.36 10.40 18.49
CA VAL A 47 -4.28 11.00 17.52
C VAL A 47 -5.67 10.50 17.83
N GLU A 48 -6.60 11.44 18.06
CA GLU A 48 -7.98 11.16 18.39
C GLU A 48 -8.92 11.60 17.25
N GLY A 49 -10.14 11.07 17.25
CA GLY A 49 -11.18 11.51 16.32
C GLY A 49 -11.11 10.94 14.90
N LEU A 50 -10.15 10.06 14.60
CA LEU A 50 -10.10 9.33 13.33
C LEU A 50 -11.14 8.21 13.35
N LYS A 51 -12.25 8.40 12.62
CA LYS A 51 -13.39 7.47 12.62
C LYS A 51 -13.51 6.63 11.35
N THR A 52 -12.81 7.01 10.28
CA THR A 52 -12.88 6.30 8.98
C THR A 52 -11.47 6.01 8.44
N PRO A 53 -11.29 4.98 7.61
CA PRO A 53 -10.01 4.71 6.96
C PRO A 53 -9.46 5.91 6.17
N GLU A 54 -10.32 6.66 5.50
CA GLU A 54 -9.93 7.85 4.72
C GLU A 54 -9.36 8.94 5.61
N ALA A 55 -9.93 9.14 6.81
CA ALA A 55 -9.38 10.08 7.78
C ALA A 55 -7.98 9.65 8.27
N VAL A 56 -7.76 8.34 8.43
CA VAL A 56 -6.44 7.79 8.75
C VAL A 56 -5.45 8.06 7.62
N PHE A 57 -5.80 7.76 6.36
CA PHE A 57 -4.93 8.04 5.22
C PHE A 57 -4.64 9.53 5.03
N ALA A 58 -5.65 10.40 5.18
CA ALA A 58 -5.49 11.85 5.07
C ALA A 58 -4.58 12.43 6.15
N HIS A 59 -4.60 11.85 7.36
CA HIS A 59 -3.76 12.26 8.47
C HIS A 59 -2.31 11.75 8.31
N PHE A 60 -2.14 10.44 8.13
CA PHE A 60 -0.82 9.81 8.15
C PHE A 60 -0.08 9.89 6.82
N LYS A 61 -0.80 10.08 5.70
CA LYS A 61 -0.25 10.23 4.33
C LYS A 61 0.90 9.26 4.04
N PRO A 62 0.66 7.95 4.16
CA PRO A 62 1.70 6.95 3.98
C PRO A 62 2.30 7.03 2.57
N GLU A 63 3.62 6.92 2.52
CA GLU A 63 4.41 6.92 1.29
C GLU A 63 5.57 5.95 1.40
N VAL A 64 6.00 5.40 0.26
CA VAL A 64 7.15 4.48 0.17
C VAL A 64 7.91 4.73 -1.12
N ALA A 65 9.24 4.80 -1.02
CA ALA A 65 10.12 4.78 -2.17
C ALA A 65 10.37 3.33 -2.59
N VAL A 66 10.21 3.04 -3.87
CA VAL A 66 10.43 1.72 -4.46
C VAL A 66 11.34 1.87 -5.67
N GLU A 67 12.11 0.83 -5.94
CA GLU A 67 13.01 0.77 -7.09
C GLU A 67 12.53 -0.37 -7.99
N PHE A 68 12.01 -0.02 -9.17
CA PHE A 68 11.70 -1.00 -10.19
C PHE A 68 12.93 -1.30 -11.02
N GLN A 69 12.89 -2.42 -11.74
CA GLN A 69 13.93 -2.81 -12.68
C GLN A 69 13.29 -2.95 -14.07
N ASP A 70 13.90 -2.32 -15.07
CA ASP A 70 13.49 -2.46 -16.47
C ASP A 70 14.08 -3.72 -17.13
N ALA A 71 13.77 -3.91 -18.42
CA ALA A 71 14.22 -5.07 -19.18
C ALA A 71 15.75 -5.13 -19.37
N ASP A 72 16.42 -3.98 -19.35
CA ASP A 72 17.88 -3.86 -19.48
C ASP A 72 18.59 -3.95 -18.12
N GLY A 73 17.81 -4.07 -17.05
CA GLY A 73 18.28 -4.20 -15.69
C GLY A 73 18.56 -2.86 -14.99
N ALA A 74 18.23 -1.73 -15.62
CA ALA A 74 18.37 -0.41 -15.02
C ALA A 74 17.28 -0.15 -13.98
N VAL A 75 17.64 0.64 -12.96
CA VAL A 75 16.78 0.95 -11.82
C VAL A 75 15.93 2.17 -12.12
N VAL A 76 14.62 2.04 -11.93
CA VAL A 76 13.64 3.11 -12.06
C VAL A 76 13.10 3.44 -10.66
N PRO A 77 13.62 4.48 -9.99
CA PRO A 77 13.15 4.88 -8.67
C PRO A 77 11.80 5.57 -8.78
N GLU A 78 10.85 5.14 -7.96
CA GLU A 78 9.48 5.65 -7.94
C GLU A 78 9.04 5.87 -6.49
N LYS A 79 8.12 6.81 -6.29
CA LYS A 79 7.57 7.12 -4.97
C LYS A 79 6.06 6.89 -4.98
N LEU A 80 5.60 5.92 -4.20
CA LEU A 80 4.20 5.56 -4.10
C LEU A 80 3.57 6.26 -2.89
N HIS A 81 2.33 6.71 -3.08
CA HIS A 81 1.49 7.39 -2.10
C HIS A 81 0.16 6.65 -1.96
N PHE A 82 -0.32 6.50 -0.72
CA PHE A 82 -1.60 5.83 -0.47
C PHE A 82 -2.59 6.77 0.20
N ALA A 83 -3.67 7.07 -0.51
CA ALA A 83 -4.80 7.87 -0.05
C ALA A 83 -6.01 6.99 0.32
N SER A 84 -6.05 5.75 -0.16
CA SER A 84 -7.13 4.80 0.08
C SER A 84 -6.64 3.35 0.03
N LEU A 85 -7.51 2.41 0.43
CA LEU A 85 -7.25 0.98 0.28
C LEU A 85 -7.08 0.55 -1.19
N GLY A 86 -7.67 1.27 -2.14
CA GLY A 86 -7.57 0.96 -3.58
C GLY A 86 -6.16 1.15 -4.13
N ASP A 87 -5.37 2.02 -3.51
CA ASP A 87 -4.01 2.35 -3.95
C ASP A 87 -3.04 1.18 -3.75
N PHE A 88 -3.35 0.26 -2.84
CA PHE A 88 -2.58 -0.98 -2.62
C PHE A 88 -2.86 -2.06 -3.67
N GLY A 89 -3.92 -1.90 -4.47
CA GLY A 89 -4.26 -2.84 -5.54
C GLY A 89 -3.39 -2.63 -6.79
N LYS A 90 -3.31 -3.66 -7.65
CA LYS A 90 -2.53 -3.61 -8.92
C LYS A 90 -2.77 -2.32 -9.72
N LYS A 91 -4.03 -1.93 -9.90
CA LYS A 91 -4.39 -0.70 -10.64
C LYS A 91 -3.94 0.57 -9.90
N GLY A 92 -4.07 0.59 -8.58
CA GLY A 92 -3.63 1.70 -7.74
C GLY A 92 -2.13 1.95 -7.87
N ILE A 93 -1.33 0.88 -7.81
CA ILE A 93 0.12 0.95 -7.97
C ILE A 93 0.50 1.37 -9.39
N ILE A 94 -0.08 0.73 -10.42
CA ILE A 94 0.20 1.07 -11.83
C ILE A 94 -0.11 2.54 -12.09
N ASN A 95 -1.24 3.05 -11.59
CA ASN A 95 -1.64 4.43 -11.81
C ASN A 95 -0.71 5.48 -11.19
N GLN A 96 0.24 5.09 -10.34
CA GLN A 96 1.17 6.01 -9.68
C GLN A 96 2.54 6.08 -10.36
N SER A 97 2.86 5.16 -11.28
CA SER A 97 4.16 5.11 -11.97
C SER A 97 3.99 5.21 -13.48
N ASP A 98 4.68 6.15 -14.10
CA ASP A 98 4.71 6.29 -15.56
C ASP A 98 5.26 5.04 -16.24
N PHE A 99 6.32 4.46 -15.66
CA PHE A 99 6.91 3.22 -16.12
C PHE A 99 5.91 2.07 -16.12
N LEU A 100 5.21 1.86 -14.99
CA LEU A 100 4.22 0.78 -14.89
C LEU A 100 3.00 1.01 -15.78
N ARG A 101 2.56 2.27 -15.97
CA ARG A 101 1.49 2.60 -16.92
C ARG A 101 1.89 2.25 -18.35
N GLY A 102 3.10 2.59 -18.76
CA GLY A 102 3.64 2.23 -20.07
C GLY A 102 3.67 0.72 -20.27
N LEU A 103 4.25 -0.02 -19.31
CA LEU A 103 4.33 -1.47 -19.37
C LEU A 103 2.95 -2.15 -19.39
N ALA A 104 1.99 -1.61 -18.63
CA ALA A 104 0.62 -2.10 -18.63
C ALA A 104 -0.07 -1.88 -19.99
N ALA A 105 0.12 -0.71 -20.60
CA ALA A 105 -0.41 -0.40 -21.93
C ALA A 105 0.19 -1.33 -23.00
N GLU A 106 1.52 -1.50 -23.00
CA GLU A 106 2.20 -2.41 -23.91
C GLU A 106 1.70 -3.85 -23.75
N THR A 107 1.58 -4.32 -22.50
CA THR A 107 1.04 -5.66 -22.20
C THR A 107 -0.39 -5.82 -22.72
N ASP A 108 -1.24 -4.81 -22.55
CA ASP A 108 -2.62 -4.84 -23.03
C ASP A 108 -2.69 -4.88 -24.56
N ASP A 109 -1.82 -4.13 -25.25
CA ASP A 109 -1.76 -4.10 -26.70
C ASP A 109 -1.20 -5.41 -27.28
N LEU A 110 -0.15 -5.97 -26.69
CA LEU A 110 0.36 -7.30 -27.03
C LEU A 110 -0.70 -8.39 -26.81
N ASN A 111 -1.49 -8.29 -25.74
CA ASN A 111 -2.58 -9.23 -25.49
C ASN A 111 -3.71 -9.10 -26.52
N LYS A 112 -4.04 -7.89 -26.97
CA LYS A 112 -5.01 -7.68 -28.06
C LYS A 112 -4.49 -8.30 -29.36
N LEU A 113 -3.23 -8.04 -29.71
CA LEU A 113 -2.58 -8.62 -30.89
C LEU A 113 -2.61 -10.15 -30.81
N LEU A 114 -2.22 -10.74 -29.68
CA LEU A 114 -2.23 -12.18 -29.47
C LEU A 114 -3.63 -12.78 -29.63
N ARG A 115 -4.69 -12.11 -29.15
CA ARG A 115 -6.07 -12.56 -29.34
C ARG A 115 -6.45 -12.55 -30.81
N GLN A 116 -6.08 -11.51 -31.55
CA GLN A 116 -6.34 -11.42 -32.99
C GLN A 116 -5.62 -12.53 -33.75
N LEU A 117 -4.33 -12.74 -33.47
CA LEU A 117 -3.53 -13.81 -34.07
C LEU A 117 -4.12 -15.21 -33.80
N LYS A 118 -4.62 -15.46 -32.58
CA LYS A 118 -5.24 -16.75 -32.22
C LYS A 118 -6.63 -16.94 -32.83
N SER A 119 -7.38 -15.86 -33.00
CA SER A 119 -8.76 -15.92 -33.51
C SER A 119 -8.81 -16.28 -35.00
N ASN A 120 -7.77 -15.94 -35.76
CA ASN A 120 -7.69 -16.22 -37.19
C ASN A 120 -6.91 -17.51 -37.47
N LYS A 121 -7.63 -18.57 -37.87
CA LYS A 121 -7.03 -19.89 -38.18
C LYS A 121 -5.99 -19.83 -39.29
N ILE A 122 -6.16 -18.95 -40.28
CA ILE A 122 -5.24 -18.79 -41.41
C ILE A 122 -3.93 -18.15 -40.92
N LEU A 123 -4.03 -17.05 -40.15
CA LEU A 123 -2.85 -16.42 -39.56
C LEU A 123 -2.12 -17.36 -38.60
N LYS A 124 -2.85 -18.14 -37.81
CA LYS A 124 -2.25 -19.15 -36.92
C LYS A 124 -1.46 -20.19 -37.72
N ALA A 125 -2.03 -20.77 -38.77
CA ALA A 125 -1.34 -21.75 -39.62
C ALA A 125 -0.14 -21.12 -40.36
N ALA A 126 -0.26 -19.87 -40.81
CA ALA A 126 0.83 -19.12 -41.42
C ALA A 126 1.96 -18.77 -40.44
N LEU A 127 1.66 -18.58 -39.15
CA LEU A 127 2.68 -18.36 -38.12
C LEU A 127 3.36 -19.65 -37.64
N GLU A 128 2.74 -20.81 -37.83
CA GLU A 128 3.32 -22.12 -37.54
C GLU A 128 4.35 -22.55 -38.60
N ASN A 129 4.23 -22.07 -39.85
CA ASN A 129 5.21 -22.30 -40.89
C ASN A 129 6.35 -21.25 -40.80
N PRO A 130 7.63 -21.68 -40.67
CA PRO A 130 8.79 -20.78 -40.55
C PRO A 130 8.94 -19.77 -41.70
N GLU A 131 8.62 -20.17 -42.92
CA GLU A 131 8.83 -19.36 -44.13
C GLU A 131 7.82 -18.20 -44.20
N THR A 132 6.54 -18.51 -43.98
CA THR A 132 5.47 -17.49 -43.95
C THR A 132 5.56 -16.60 -42.72
N LYS A 133 6.06 -17.10 -41.57
CA LYS A 133 6.36 -16.28 -40.41
C LYS A 133 7.48 -15.28 -40.69
N ALA A 134 8.55 -15.70 -41.36
CA ALA A 134 9.66 -14.81 -41.75
C ALA A 134 9.19 -13.73 -42.73
N ALA A 135 8.37 -14.10 -43.73
CA ALA A 135 7.78 -13.15 -44.66
C ALA A 135 6.87 -12.13 -43.95
N PHE A 136 6.06 -12.58 -42.99
CA PHE A 136 5.18 -11.71 -42.21
C PHE A 136 5.96 -10.72 -41.32
N LEU A 137 7.02 -11.17 -40.66
CA LEU A 137 7.91 -10.30 -39.90
C LEU A 137 8.60 -9.27 -40.80
N SER A 138 9.07 -9.68 -41.98
CA SER A 138 9.70 -8.77 -42.94
C SER A 138 8.72 -7.70 -43.44
N ALA A 139 7.46 -8.07 -43.69
CA ALA A 139 6.41 -7.12 -44.06
C ALA A 139 6.10 -6.13 -42.94
N ILE A 140 6.03 -6.58 -41.68
CA ILE A 140 5.84 -5.68 -40.53
C ILE A 140 7.02 -4.72 -40.40
N GLN A 141 8.25 -5.22 -40.55
CA GLN A 141 9.45 -4.39 -40.47
C GLN A 141 9.46 -3.31 -41.56
N ALA A 142 9.13 -3.68 -42.80
CA ALA A 142 9.02 -2.71 -43.90
C ALA A 142 7.94 -1.65 -43.63
N MET A 143 6.78 -2.03 -43.08
CA MET A 143 5.75 -1.07 -42.69
C MET A 143 6.20 -0.13 -41.56
N MET A 144 6.98 -0.62 -40.60
CA MET A 144 7.55 0.21 -39.54
C MET A 144 8.57 1.20 -40.10
N ASP A 145 9.42 0.77 -41.03
CA ASP A 145 10.43 1.61 -41.68
C ASP A 145 9.78 2.71 -42.54
N GLU A 146 8.60 2.47 -43.12
CA GLU A 146 7.82 3.48 -43.87
C GLU A 146 7.12 4.52 -42.97
N LEU A 147 6.92 4.21 -41.70
CA LEU A 147 6.25 5.08 -40.72
C LEU A 147 7.24 5.92 -39.88
N ALA A 148 8.54 5.63 -39.97
CA ALA A 148 9.64 6.35 -39.33
C ALA A 148 10.07 7.57 -40.17
#